data_AF-A0A1V5H049-F1
#
_entry.id   AF-A0A1V5H049-F1
#
_cell.length_a   1.000
_cell.length_b   1.000
_cell.length_c   1.000
_cell.angle_alpha   90.00
_cell.angle_beta   90.00
_cell.angle_gamma   90.00
#
_symmetry.space_group_name_H-M   'P 1'
#
loop_
_entity.id
_entity.type
_entity.pdbx_description
1 polymer ?
#
loop_
_entity_poly.entity_id
_entity_poly.type
_entity_poly.pdbx_seq_one_letter_code
_entity_poly.pdbx_strand_id
1 'polypeptide(L)'
;MNQVLLGRATNRVVLAQLDFYLQANQRNAASLLAAASVCAESRPGADLDILREAVQAFPDDPRVLLDWLLWGDAPPAERRQALDAFVQAAPQNALADYLSALDHFDSGDVEAALRSLMSAYGKTGIDDYFTAAVQGRQEAYRAAGYSEAEAAAAAFCEMGMPQNACLLKLSQCLNDLRQQYVQATDSESAQFIAEMCVRLGWQVQSGMGNTLVGEALGMRIEREALEHLPPDAVLTATGSTVRERLSEIAEWRRALKDVQPGDQLVSTLDESAVTELFERIRLNGEREAFRWLLDTHGSREAAW
;
A
#
# COMPACT_ATOMS: atom_id res chain seq x y z
N MET A 1 -0.50 -16.78 -9.79
CA MET A 1 -1.75 -16.71 -9.00
C MET A 1 -2.96 -16.28 -9.84
N ASN A 2 -2.83 -15.27 -10.71
CA ASN A 2 -3.99 -14.61 -11.33
C ASN A 2 -4.89 -15.48 -12.23
N GLN A 3 -4.41 -16.28 -13.20
CA GLN A 3 -5.36 -16.90 -14.14
C GLN A 3 -6.02 -18.19 -13.66
N VAL A 4 -5.45 -18.86 -12.65
CA VAL A 4 -5.91 -20.20 -12.25
C VAL A 4 -6.92 -20.17 -11.10
N LEU A 5 -6.80 -19.21 -10.18
CA LEU A 5 -7.80 -18.97 -9.13
C LEU A 5 -9.01 -18.18 -9.62
N LEU A 6 -8.84 -17.36 -10.67
CA LEU A 6 -9.84 -16.35 -11.02
C LEU A 6 -11.00 -16.88 -11.87
N GLY A 7 -10.99 -18.09 -12.44
CA GLY A 7 -12.15 -18.59 -13.20
C GLY A 7 -12.79 -17.52 -14.12
N ARG A 8 -14.10 -17.29 -14.00
CA ARG A 8 -14.86 -16.24 -14.72
C ARG A 8 -14.60 -14.79 -14.25
N ALA A 9 -13.73 -14.53 -13.27
CA ALA A 9 -13.49 -13.20 -12.68
C ALA A 9 -12.86 -12.19 -13.65
N THR A 10 -12.62 -12.58 -14.89
CA THR A 10 -12.36 -11.68 -16.01
C THR A 10 -13.62 -10.91 -16.49
N ASN A 11 -14.80 -11.13 -15.89
CA ASN A 11 -16.05 -10.41 -16.17
C ASN A 11 -16.45 -9.44 -15.04
N ARG A 12 -15.77 -8.28 -15.03
CA ARG A 12 -16.25 -6.92 -14.72
C ARG A 12 -17.60 -6.81 -13.97
N VAL A 13 -17.55 -6.36 -12.72
CA VAL A 13 -18.73 -5.91 -11.97
C VAL A 13 -19.31 -4.64 -12.61
N VAL A 14 -20.52 -4.72 -13.13
CA VAL A 14 -21.26 -3.58 -13.66
C VAL A 14 -21.97 -2.86 -12.50
N LEU A 15 -22.04 -1.52 -12.53
CA LEU A 15 -22.66 -0.73 -11.45
C LEU A 15 -24.08 -1.20 -11.08
N ALA A 16 -24.89 -1.62 -12.05
CA ALA A 16 -26.24 -2.14 -11.80
C ALA A 16 -26.26 -3.37 -10.88
N GLN A 17 -25.18 -4.17 -10.84
CA GLN A 17 -25.06 -5.31 -9.93
C GLN A 17 -24.81 -4.87 -8.48
N LEU A 18 -24.39 -3.61 -8.26
CA LEU A 18 -24.12 -3.06 -6.94
C LEU A 18 -25.24 -2.14 -6.42
N ASP A 19 -26.32 -1.91 -7.17
CA ASP A 19 -27.40 -1.00 -6.74
C ASP A 19 -28.00 -1.41 -5.40
N PHE A 20 -28.30 -2.71 -5.23
CA PHE A 20 -28.80 -3.22 -3.96
C PHE A 20 -27.76 -3.11 -2.85
N TYR A 21 -26.49 -3.41 -3.13
CA TYR A 21 -25.39 -3.28 -2.16
C TYR A 21 -25.25 -1.85 -1.66
N LEU A 22 -25.22 -0.88 -2.58
CA LEU A 22 -25.12 0.54 -2.27
C LEU A 22 -26.33 1.03 -1.49
N GLN A 23 -27.55 0.61 -1.84
CA GLN A 23 -28.76 0.97 -1.10
C GLN A 23 -28.79 0.35 0.31
N ALA A 24 -28.48 -0.94 0.45
CA ALA A 24 -28.47 -1.64 1.72
C ALA A 24 -27.43 -1.04 2.69
N ASN A 25 -26.28 -0.60 2.17
CA ASN A 25 -25.23 0.07 2.93
C ASN A 25 -25.41 1.60 3.05
N GLN A 26 -26.57 2.11 2.61
CA GLN A 26 -26.92 3.53 2.67
C GLN A 26 -25.89 4.45 2.00
N ARG A 27 -25.18 3.92 0.99
CA ARG A 27 -24.12 4.62 0.26
C ARG A 27 -23.12 5.27 1.21
N ASN A 28 -22.77 4.57 2.30
CA ASN A 28 -21.74 5.02 3.23
C ASN A 28 -20.36 5.04 2.55
N ALA A 29 -19.39 5.74 3.16
CA ALA A 29 -18.03 5.86 2.63
C ALA A 29 -17.44 4.52 2.20
N ALA A 30 -17.48 3.50 3.06
CA ALA A 30 -16.92 2.18 2.75
C ALA A 30 -17.56 1.53 1.51
N SER A 31 -18.88 1.61 1.39
CA SER A 31 -19.62 1.03 0.26
C SER A 31 -19.39 1.77 -1.06
N LEU A 32 -19.24 3.10 -1.02
CA LEU A 32 -18.90 3.89 -2.20
C LEU A 32 -17.48 3.61 -2.68
N LEU A 33 -16.50 3.55 -1.76
CA LEU A 33 -15.11 3.22 -2.11
C LEU A 33 -14.99 1.79 -2.64
N ALA A 34 -15.65 0.83 -1.99
CA ALA A 34 -15.72 -0.55 -2.47
C ALA A 34 -16.29 -0.60 -3.89
N ALA A 35 -17.44 0.05 -4.12
CA ALA A 35 -18.07 0.10 -5.43
C ALA A 35 -17.17 0.77 -6.48
N ALA A 36 -16.59 1.94 -6.19
CA ALA A 36 -15.67 2.62 -7.10
C ALA A 36 -14.48 1.73 -7.48
N SER A 37 -13.95 0.96 -6.53
CA SER A 37 -12.75 0.13 -6.74
C SER A 37 -13.00 -1.18 -7.50
N VAL A 38 -14.23 -1.71 -7.50
CA VAL A 38 -14.60 -2.94 -8.25
C VAL A 38 -15.38 -2.63 -9.53
N CYS A 39 -16.02 -1.46 -9.61
CA CYS A 39 -16.70 -0.97 -10.80
C CYS A 39 -15.69 -0.44 -11.82
N ALA A 40 -14.95 -1.34 -12.45
CA ALA A 40 -14.22 -1.00 -13.65
C ALA A 40 -14.92 -1.58 -14.88
N GLU A 41 -14.88 -0.81 -15.96
CA GLU A 41 -14.94 -1.31 -17.32
C GLU A 41 -16.32 -1.58 -17.98
N SER A 42 -17.44 -1.15 -17.38
CA SER A 42 -18.77 -1.15 -18.05
C SER A 42 -19.14 0.20 -18.70
N ARG A 43 -18.65 1.30 -18.13
CA ARG A 43 -18.76 2.67 -18.65
C ARG A 43 -17.50 3.42 -18.24
N PRO A 44 -16.77 4.06 -19.18
CA PRO A 44 -15.64 4.91 -18.82
C PRO A 44 -16.05 6.01 -17.83
N GLY A 45 -15.32 6.13 -16.72
CA GLY A 45 -15.51 7.17 -15.70
C GLY A 45 -16.58 6.89 -14.64
N ALA A 46 -17.20 5.70 -14.62
CA ALA A 46 -18.19 5.35 -13.59
C ALA A 46 -17.57 5.24 -12.18
N ASP A 47 -16.36 4.72 -12.11
CA ASP A 47 -15.49 4.73 -10.93
C ASP A 47 -15.28 6.14 -10.39
N LEU A 48 -14.94 7.09 -11.27
CA LEU A 48 -14.73 8.50 -10.90
C LEU A 48 -16.03 9.17 -10.44
N ASP A 49 -17.16 8.88 -11.07
CA ASP A 49 -18.46 9.44 -10.64
C ASP A 49 -18.82 9.00 -9.21
N ILE A 50 -18.60 7.73 -8.86
CA ILE A 50 -18.83 7.20 -7.51
C ILE A 50 -17.82 7.81 -6.51
N LEU A 51 -16.57 7.95 -6.91
CA LEU A 51 -15.55 8.54 -6.03
C LEU A 51 -15.83 10.03 -5.76
N ARG A 52 -16.29 10.79 -6.76
CA ARG A 52 -16.75 12.17 -6.57
C ARG A 52 -17.93 12.26 -5.61
N GLU A 53 -18.87 11.33 -5.69
CA GLU A 53 -19.96 11.24 -4.72
C GLU A 53 -19.42 10.99 -3.30
N ALA A 54 -18.47 10.07 -3.14
CA ALA A 54 -17.84 9.79 -1.85
C ALA A 54 -17.18 11.03 -1.26
N VAL A 55 -16.42 11.78 -2.06
CA VAL A 55 -15.75 13.02 -1.64
C VAL A 55 -16.75 14.09 -1.24
N GLN A 56 -17.88 14.22 -1.94
CA GLN A 56 -18.93 15.17 -1.60
C GLN A 56 -19.66 14.80 -0.30
N ALA A 57 -19.93 13.52 -0.09
CA ALA A 57 -20.69 13.04 1.06
C ALA A 57 -19.83 12.88 2.34
N PHE A 58 -18.54 12.58 2.17
CA PHE A 58 -17.62 12.24 3.25
C PHE A 58 -16.26 12.94 3.08
N PRO A 59 -16.21 14.29 3.03
CA PRO A 59 -15.00 15.04 2.72
C PRO A 59 -13.90 14.90 3.79
N ASP A 60 -14.25 14.49 5.00
CA ASP A 60 -13.31 14.33 6.13
C ASP A 60 -12.96 12.86 6.41
N ASP A 61 -13.47 11.90 5.61
CA ASP A 61 -13.10 10.49 5.78
C ASP A 61 -11.70 10.26 5.16
N PRO A 62 -10.71 9.82 5.95
CA PRO A 62 -9.33 9.69 5.46
C PRO A 62 -9.18 8.64 4.37
N ARG A 63 -10.07 7.64 4.29
CA ARG A 63 -10.06 6.64 3.23
C ARG A 63 -10.55 7.24 1.91
N VAL A 64 -11.60 8.07 1.99
CA VAL A 64 -12.14 8.79 0.83
C VAL A 64 -11.13 9.78 0.29
N LEU A 65 -10.47 10.53 1.18
CA LEU A 65 -9.40 11.44 0.80
C LEU A 65 -8.21 10.70 0.17
N LEU A 66 -7.79 9.57 0.73
CA LEU A 66 -6.71 8.77 0.15
C LEU A 66 -7.08 8.27 -1.25
N ASP A 67 -8.25 7.67 -1.43
CA ASP A 67 -8.69 7.16 -2.74
C ASP A 67 -8.84 8.30 -3.75
N TRP A 68 -9.36 9.46 -3.34
CA TRP A 68 -9.42 10.64 -4.20
C TRP A 68 -8.03 11.13 -4.63
N LEU A 69 -7.05 11.10 -3.74
CA LEU A 69 -5.67 11.50 -4.03
C LEU A 69 -4.93 10.51 -4.94
N LEU A 70 -5.30 9.24 -4.93
CA LEU A 70 -4.61 8.17 -5.64
C LEU A 70 -5.27 7.82 -6.98
N TRP A 71 -6.59 7.87 -7.04
CA TRP A 71 -7.41 7.40 -8.17
C TRP A 71 -8.28 8.49 -8.78
N GLY A 72 -8.49 9.60 -8.06
CA GLY A 72 -9.29 10.72 -8.53
C GLY A 72 -8.61 11.55 -9.62
N ASP A 73 -9.38 12.49 -10.18
CA ASP A 73 -8.96 13.40 -11.23
C ASP A 73 -8.89 14.87 -10.77
N ALA A 74 -8.62 15.07 -9.48
CA ALA A 74 -8.55 16.39 -8.85
C ALA A 74 -7.54 17.32 -9.55
N PRO A 75 -7.94 18.54 -9.95
CA PRO A 75 -7.00 19.58 -10.36
C PRO A 75 -5.99 19.91 -9.24
N PRO A 76 -4.82 20.50 -9.54
CA PRO A 76 -3.78 20.74 -8.55
C PRO A 76 -4.23 21.48 -7.28
N ALA A 77 -5.11 22.47 -7.41
CA ALA A 77 -5.63 23.22 -6.26
C ALA A 77 -6.53 22.36 -5.34
N GLU A 78 -7.39 21.53 -5.93
CA GLU A 78 -8.26 20.61 -5.19
C GLU A 78 -7.44 19.46 -4.57
N ARG A 79 -6.41 18.99 -5.28
CA ARG A 79 -5.45 18.02 -4.74
C ARG A 79 -4.77 18.53 -3.47
N ARG A 80 -4.29 19.78 -3.48
CA ARG A 80 -3.66 20.41 -2.30
C ARG A 80 -4.64 20.47 -1.11
N GLN A 81 -5.89 20.87 -1.36
CA GLN A 81 -6.92 20.90 -0.33
C GLN A 81 -7.22 19.50 0.24
N ALA A 82 -7.29 18.48 -0.62
CA ALA A 82 -7.49 17.10 -0.18
C ALA A 82 -6.30 16.57 0.64
N LEU A 83 -5.06 16.94 0.30
CA LEU A 83 -3.87 16.61 1.11
C LEU A 83 -3.93 17.26 2.49
N ASP A 84 -4.30 18.54 2.56
CA ASP A 84 -4.43 19.25 3.83
C ASP A 84 -5.53 18.61 4.69
N ALA A 85 -6.69 18.31 4.08
CA ALA A 85 -7.77 17.59 4.76
C ALA A 85 -7.32 16.21 5.24
N PHE A 86 -6.52 15.48 4.46
CA PHE A 86 -6.06 14.15 4.85
C PHE A 86 -5.11 14.19 6.05
N VAL A 87 -4.20 15.17 6.06
CA VAL A 87 -3.31 15.42 7.22
C VAL A 87 -4.13 15.72 8.48
N GLN A 88 -5.24 16.47 8.37
CA GLN A 88 -6.13 16.75 9.51
C GLN A 88 -6.97 15.55 9.93
N ALA A 89 -7.50 14.78 8.98
CA ALA A 89 -8.37 13.63 9.23
C ALA A 89 -7.61 12.43 9.83
N ALA A 90 -6.32 12.29 9.50
CA ALA A 90 -5.47 11.20 9.98
C ALA A 90 -4.14 11.73 10.58
N PRO A 91 -4.18 12.46 11.72
CA PRO A 91 -3.03 13.19 12.23
C PRO A 91 -1.86 12.30 12.64
N GLN A 92 -2.09 11.01 12.90
CA GLN A 92 -1.05 10.03 13.25
C GLN A 92 -0.59 9.17 12.06
N ASN A 93 -1.22 9.31 10.89
CA ASN A 93 -0.85 8.57 9.70
C ASN A 93 0.23 9.34 8.91
N ALA A 94 1.44 8.80 8.87
CA ALA A 94 2.57 9.43 8.16
C ALA A 94 2.36 9.48 6.63
N LEU A 95 1.50 8.62 6.08
CA LEU A 95 1.23 8.58 4.64
C LEU A 95 0.69 9.92 4.13
N ALA A 96 -0.16 10.60 4.91
CA ALA A 96 -0.70 11.90 4.54
C ALA A 96 0.41 12.95 4.35
N ASP A 97 1.38 13.02 5.27
CA ASP A 97 2.49 13.96 5.12
C ASP A 97 3.47 13.53 4.04
N TYR A 98 3.65 12.24 3.79
CA TYR A 98 4.49 11.77 2.68
C TYR A 98 3.91 12.14 1.32
N LEU A 99 2.60 11.97 1.14
CA LEU A 99 1.93 12.44 -0.08
C LEU A 99 1.97 13.97 -0.20
N SER A 100 1.85 14.69 0.93
CA SER A 100 2.00 16.15 0.95
C SER A 100 3.41 16.60 0.60
N ALA A 101 4.44 15.90 1.09
CA ALA A 101 5.83 16.21 0.78
C ALA A 101 6.13 16.00 -0.70
N LEU A 102 5.59 14.92 -1.29
CA LEU A 102 5.72 14.66 -2.72
C LEU A 102 5.08 15.76 -3.56
N ASP A 103 3.88 16.21 -3.18
CA ASP A 103 3.17 17.30 -3.85
C ASP A 103 3.99 18.61 -3.80
N HIS A 104 4.62 18.92 -2.67
CA HIS A 104 5.52 20.06 -2.55
C HIS A 104 6.80 19.93 -3.38
N PHE A 105 7.40 18.73 -3.47
CA PHE A 105 8.51 18.49 -4.39
C PHE A 105 8.10 18.69 -5.84
N ASP A 106 6.92 18.21 -6.24
CA ASP A 106 6.38 18.38 -7.59
C ASP A 106 6.11 19.85 -7.94
N SER A 107 5.79 20.69 -6.95
CA SER A 107 5.66 22.14 -7.13
C SER A 107 6.99 22.91 -6.98
N GLY A 108 8.10 22.25 -6.67
CA GLY A 108 9.41 22.86 -6.44
C GLY A 108 9.59 23.56 -5.09
N ASP A 109 8.67 23.36 -4.14
CA ASP A 109 8.75 23.94 -2.79
C ASP A 109 9.45 22.95 -1.84
N VAL A 110 10.78 22.90 -1.94
CA VAL A 110 11.63 21.99 -1.15
C VAL A 110 11.49 22.24 0.36
N GLU A 111 11.32 23.50 0.78
CA GLU A 111 11.17 23.85 2.20
C GLU A 111 9.86 23.30 2.77
N ALA A 112 8.75 23.43 2.04
CA ALA A 112 7.49 22.84 2.43
C ALA A 112 7.53 21.31 2.43
N ALA A 113 8.21 20.70 1.46
CA ALA A 113 8.40 19.25 1.43
C ALA A 113 9.14 18.76 2.68
N LEU A 114 10.23 19.43 3.08
CA LEU A 114 10.98 19.10 4.30
C LEU A 114 10.14 19.25 5.57
N ARG A 115 9.29 20.29 5.66
CA ARG A 115 8.35 20.44 6.79
C ARG A 115 7.37 19.27 6.87
N SER A 116 6.79 18.84 5.75
CA SER A 116 5.92 17.65 5.72
C SER A 116 6.68 16.38 6.11
N LEU A 117 7.91 16.19 5.62
CA LEU A 117 8.73 15.04 6.00
C LEU A 117 9.07 15.02 7.50
N MET A 118 9.36 16.18 8.10
CA MET A 118 9.59 16.30 9.55
C MET A 118 8.32 15.98 10.34
N SER A 119 7.15 16.36 9.82
CA SER A 119 5.85 15.97 10.39
C SER A 119 5.67 14.45 10.36
N ALA A 120 5.95 13.79 9.22
CA ALA A 120 5.94 12.33 9.10
C ALA A 120 6.91 11.66 10.08
N TYR A 121 8.09 12.26 10.25
CA TYR A 121 9.11 11.87 11.23
C TYR A 121 8.62 12.04 12.68
N GLY A 122 7.51 12.71 12.96
CA GLY A 122 6.91 12.71 14.29
C GLY A 122 6.03 11.49 14.59
N LYS A 123 5.59 10.78 13.55
CA LYS A 123 4.42 9.89 13.62
C LYS A 123 4.77 8.42 13.81
N THR A 124 3.81 7.68 14.35
CA THR A 124 3.97 6.29 14.82
C THR A 124 3.98 5.26 13.68
N GLY A 125 3.36 5.54 12.54
CA GLY A 125 3.32 4.61 11.41
C GLY A 125 2.53 5.10 10.20
N ILE A 126 2.35 4.19 9.24
CA ILE A 126 1.52 4.36 8.05
C ILE A 126 0.30 3.44 8.17
N ASP A 127 -0.86 3.93 7.74
CA ASP A 127 -2.03 3.12 7.43
C ASP A 127 -2.49 3.48 6.01
N ASP A 128 -2.42 2.53 5.08
CA ASP A 128 -2.92 2.69 3.72
C ASP A 128 -4.36 2.17 3.54
N TYR A 129 -5.01 1.81 4.65
CA TYR A 129 -6.36 1.29 4.73
C TYR A 129 -6.61 0.01 3.92
N PHE A 130 -5.54 -0.71 3.57
CA PHE A 130 -5.58 -1.92 2.75
C PHE A 130 -6.60 -2.95 3.24
N THR A 131 -6.57 -3.30 4.52
CA THR A 131 -7.47 -4.31 5.11
C THR A 131 -8.94 -3.91 5.00
N ALA A 132 -9.24 -2.62 5.19
CA ALA A 132 -10.60 -2.10 5.06
C ALA A 132 -11.05 -2.12 3.58
N ALA A 133 -10.15 -1.77 2.66
CA ALA A 133 -10.41 -1.81 1.22
C ALA A 133 -10.69 -3.26 0.73
N VAL A 134 -9.88 -4.24 1.14
CA VAL A 134 -10.11 -5.67 0.82
C VAL A 134 -11.48 -6.12 1.32
N GLN A 135 -11.82 -5.81 2.56
CA GLN A 135 -13.11 -6.21 3.13
C GLN A 135 -14.29 -5.62 2.33
N GLY A 136 -14.24 -4.31 2.04
CA GLY A 136 -15.27 -3.64 1.25
C GLY A 136 -15.39 -4.24 -0.16
N ARG A 137 -14.27 -4.48 -0.83
CA ARG A 137 -14.23 -5.13 -2.16
C ARG A 137 -14.86 -6.52 -2.12
N GLN A 138 -14.53 -7.34 -1.12
CA GLN A 138 -15.08 -8.69 -0.98
C GLN A 138 -16.60 -8.66 -0.79
N GLU A 139 -17.12 -7.74 0.02
CA GLU A 139 -18.57 -7.53 0.15
C GLU A 139 -19.23 -7.12 -1.18
N ALA A 140 -18.60 -6.23 -1.95
CA ALA A 140 -19.09 -5.80 -3.24
C ALA A 140 -19.09 -6.92 -4.29
N TYR A 141 -18.02 -7.73 -4.40
CA TYR A 141 -17.99 -8.88 -5.30
C TYR A 141 -19.05 -9.93 -4.94
N ARG A 142 -19.25 -10.21 -3.65
CA ARG A 142 -20.33 -11.12 -3.20
C ARG A 142 -21.70 -10.59 -3.58
N ALA A 143 -21.94 -9.29 -3.42
CA ALA A 143 -23.19 -8.68 -3.86
C ALA A 143 -23.38 -8.76 -5.39
N ALA A 144 -22.29 -8.76 -6.16
CA ALA A 144 -22.30 -8.97 -7.60
C ALA A 144 -22.50 -10.43 -8.03
N GLY A 145 -22.58 -11.38 -7.07
CA GLY A 145 -22.89 -12.79 -7.31
C GLY A 145 -21.69 -13.72 -7.39
N TYR A 146 -20.50 -13.26 -7.00
CA TYR A 146 -19.30 -14.09 -6.90
C TYR A 146 -19.41 -15.05 -5.70
N SER A 147 -18.80 -16.23 -5.79
CA SER A 147 -18.68 -17.13 -4.63
C SER A 147 -17.80 -16.51 -3.53
N GLU A 148 -17.84 -17.06 -2.31
CA GLU A 148 -16.97 -16.57 -1.22
C GLU A 148 -15.49 -16.63 -1.60
N ALA A 149 -15.05 -17.74 -2.22
CA ALA A 149 -13.68 -17.92 -2.67
C ALA A 149 -13.30 -16.96 -3.81
N GLU A 150 -14.18 -16.79 -4.81
CA GLU A 150 -13.95 -15.88 -5.93
C GLU A 150 -13.90 -14.42 -5.45
N ALA A 151 -14.82 -14.02 -4.56
CA ALA A 151 -14.88 -12.67 -4.02
C ALA A 151 -13.65 -12.34 -3.17
N ALA A 152 -13.20 -13.28 -2.31
CA ALA A 152 -12.01 -13.10 -1.51
C ALA A 152 -10.75 -12.98 -2.38
N ALA A 153 -10.65 -13.81 -3.43
CA ALA A 153 -9.53 -13.78 -4.37
C ALA A 153 -9.50 -12.48 -5.19
N ALA A 154 -10.64 -12.06 -5.76
CA ALA A 154 -10.74 -10.86 -6.58
C ALA A 154 -10.53 -9.58 -5.75
N ALA A 155 -11.06 -9.54 -4.52
CA ALA A 155 -10.90 -8.40 -3.62
C ALA A 155 -9.42 -8.08 -3.35
N PHE A 156 -8.59 -9.11 -3.21
CA PHE A 156 -7.17 -8.97 -2.96
C PHE A 156 -6.35 -8.82 -4.25
N CYS A 157 -6.48 -9.75 -5.20
CA CYS A 157 -5.58 -9.86 -6.36
C CYS A 157 -5.74 -8.72 -7.38
N GLU A 158 -6.93 -8.13 -7.50
CA GLU A 158 -7.23 -7.05 -8.45
C GLU A 158 -7.01 -5.65 -7.87
N MET A 159 -6.54 -5.56 -6.63
CA MET A 159 -6.33 -4.29 -5.96
C MET A 159 -5.02 -3.64 -6.41
N GLY A 160 -5.13 -2.43 -6.95
CA GLY A 160 -3.96 -1.60 -7.24
C GLY A 160 -3.40 -0.94 -5.99
N MET A 161 -2.09 -0.65 -6.02
CA MET A 161 -1.38 0.06 -4.95
C MET A 161 -0.61 1.27 -5.50
N PRO A 162 -1.29 2.30 -6.06
CA PRO A 162 -0.64 3.47 -6.65
C PRO A 162 0.19 4.27 -5.64
N GLN A 163 -0.12 4.19 -4.35
CA GLN A 163 0.69 4.79 -3.28
C GLN A 163 2.14 4.27 -3.30
N ASN A 164 2.39 3.04 -3.77
CA ASN A 164 3.74 2.49 -3.90
C ASN A 164 4.58 3.31 -4.90
N ALA A 165 3.97 3.76 -6.00
CA ALA A 165 4.64 4.62 -6.97
C ALA A 165 4.94 6.00 -6.39
N CYS A 166 4.00 6.57 -5.61
CA CYS A 166 4.20 7.85 -4.92
C CYS A 166 5.36 7.77 -3.90
N LEU A 167 5.39 6.74 -3.06
CA LEU A 167 6.44 6.55 -2.05
C LEU A 167 7.81 6.31 -2.68
N LEU A 168 7.85 5.54 -3.78
CA LEU A 168 9.08 5.37 -4.56
C LEU A 168 9.56 6.70 -5.16
N LYS A 169 8.66 7.49 -5.75
CA LYS A 169 8.99 8.81 -6.30
C LYS A 169 9.49 9.76 -5.21
N LEU A 170 8.86 9.76 -4.03
CA LEU A 170 9.33 10.54 -2.88
C LEU A 170 10.75 10.16 -2.46
N SER A 171 11.07 8.86 -2.43
CA SER A 171 12.43 8.39 -2.12
C SER A 171 13.47 8.88 -3.15
N GLN A 172 13.08 9.01 -4.42
CA GLN A 172 13.92 9.58 -5.47
C GLN A 172 14.14 11.08 -5.25
N CYS A 173 13.08 11.84 -4.96
CA CYS A 173 13.20 13.27 -4.63
C CYS A 173 14.14 13.52 -3.45
N LEU A 174 14.08 12.69 -2.42
CA LEU A 174 14.99 12.75 -1.28
C LEU A 174 16.44 12.41 -1.68
N ASN A 175 16.65 11.39 -2.51
CA ASN A 175 18.00 11.06 -2.99
C ASN A 175 18.60 12.18 -3.84
N ASP A 176 17.80 12.82 -4.70
CA ASP A 176 18.23 13.97 -5.50
C ASP A 176 18.60 15.16 -4.60
N LEU A 177 17.76 15.46 -3.59
CA LEU A 177 18.06 16.51 -2.61
C LEU A 177 19.34 16.21 -1.81
N ARG A 178 19.53 14.96 -1.40
CA ARG A 178 20.76 14.50 -0.74
C ARG A 178 21.98 14.72 -1.62
N GLN A 179 21.92 14.37 -2.90
CA GLN A 179 23.01 14.57 -3.84
C GLN A 179 23.36 16.05 -4.01
N GLN A 180 22.36 16.95 -4.00
CA GLN A 180 22.58 18.39 -4.03
C GLN A 180 23.38 18.85 -2.80
N TYR A 181 23.04 18.38 -1.60
CA TYR A 181 23.81 18.69 -0.39
C TYR A 181 25.24 18.15 -0.43
N VAL A 182 25.44 16.94 -0.96
CA VAL A 182 26.80 16.39 -1.18
C VAL A 182 27.61 17.27 -2.12
N GLN A 183 27.02 17.71 -3.24
CA GLN A 183 27.67 18.60 -4.20
C GLN A 183 28.00 19.98 -3.60
N ALA A 184 27.16 20.46 -2.68
CA ALA A 184 27.38 21.67 -1.91
C ALA A 184 28.36 21.48 -0.74
N THR A 185 28.94 20.29 -0.56
CA THR A 185 29.81 19.92 0.58
C THR A 185 29.15 20.02 1.95
N ASP A 186 27.82 20.02 1.99
CA ASP A 186 27.00 20.00 3.21
C ASP A 186 26.70 18.54 3.61
N SER A 187 27.70 17.91 4.22
CA SER A 187 27.61 16.51 4.65
C SER A 187 26.56 16.28 5.74
N GLU A 188 26.30 17.28 6.59
CA GLU A 188 25.32 17.17 7.67
C GLU A 188 23.90 17.08 7.12
N SER A 189 23.54 18.00 6.22
CA SER A 189 22.24 17.95 5.54
C SER A 189 22.10 16.68 4.69
N ALA A 190 23.15 16.27 3.98
CA ALA A 190 23.13 15.02 3.22
C ALA A 190 22.88 13.79 4.12
N GLN A 191 23.50 13.73 5.29
CA GLN A 191 23.26 12.65 6.25
C GLN A 191 21.83 12.69 6.78
N PHE A 192 21.33 13.87 7.15
CA PHE A 192 19.95 14.03 7.63
C PHE A 192 18.92 13.52 6.62
N ILE A 193 19.08 13.87 5.33
CA ILE A 193 18.18 13.38 4.27
C ILE A 193 18.27 11.86 4.11
N ALA A 194 19.46 11.26 4.22
CA ALA A 194 19.59 9.80 4.20
C ALA A 194 18.85 9.14 5.38
N GLU A 195 18.92 9.71 6.58
CA GLU A 195 18.17 9.21 7.75
C GLU A 195 16.65 9.35 7.56
N MET A 196 16.17 10.42 6.93
CA MET A 196 14.76 10.55 6.56
C MET A 196 14.31 9.45 5.59
N CYS A 197 15.13 9.10 4.59
CA CYS A 197 14.85 7.98 3.69
C CYS A 197 14.82 6.63 4.41
N VAL A 198 15.76 6.38 5.33
CA VAL A 198 15.76 5.17 6.16
C VAL A 198 14.44 5.07 6.92
N ARG A 199 14.00 6.17 7.55
CA ARG A 199 12.74 6.16 8.29
C ARG A 199 11.52 5.96 7.39
N LEU A 200 11.48 6.57 6.21
CA LEU A 200 10.43 6.32 5.22
C LEU A 200 10.34 4.82 4.90
N GLY A 201 11.46 4.18 4.57
CA GLY A 201 11.50 2.74 4.28
C GLY A 201 11.06 1.89 5.49
N TRP A 202 11.40 2.31 6.71
CA TRP A 202 10.96 1.68 7.95
C TRP A 202 9.44 1.83 8.21
N GLN A 203 8.86 3.01 8.00
CA GLN A 203 7.42 3.19 8.19
C GLN A 203 6.62 2.44 7.11
N VAL A 204 7.12 2.38 5.87
CA VAL A 204 6.47 1.62 4.78
C VAL A 204 6.45 0.13 5.08
N GLN A 205 7.57 -0.47 5.48
CA GLN A 205 7.58 -1.92 5.78
C GLN A 205 6.72 -2.26 7.00
N SER A 206 6.64 -1.39 8.01
CA SER A 206 5.89 -1.68 9.24
C SER A 206 4.39 -1.40 9.09
N GLY A 207 4.01 -0.36 8.33
CA GLY A 207 2.61 0.05 8.14
C GLY A 207 1.93 -0.59 6.94
N MET A 208 2.67 -0.82 5.84
CA MET A 208 2.15 -1.42 4.60
C MET A 208 2.64 -2.87 4.41
N GLY A 209 3.20 -3.47 5.47
CA GLY A 209 3.79 -4.82 5.46
C GLY A 209 2.80 -5.97 5.32
N ASN A 210 1.49 -5.67 5.24
CA ASN A 210 0.47 -6.70 5.01
C ASN A 210 0.63 -7.38 3.64
N THR A 211 1.38 -6.77 2.72
CA THR A 211 1.74 -7.36 1.42
C THR A 211 3.24 -7.46 1.26
N LEU A 212 3.73 -8.55 0.65
CA LEU A 212 5.13 -8.74 0.30
C LEU A 212 5.64 -7.64 -0.63
N VAL A 213 4.77 -7.07 -1.45
CA VAL A 213 5.10 -5.92 -2.32
C VAL A 213 5.36 -4.67 -1.50
N GLY A 214 4.50 -4.34 -0.52
CA GLY A 214 4.70 -3.23 0.39
C GLY A 214 5.97 -3.40 1.25
N GLU A 215 6.18 -4.60 1.79
CA GLU A 215 7.42 -4.95 2.50
C GLU A 215 8.67 -4.75 1.61
N ALA A 216 8.64 -5.28 0.38
CA ALA A 216 9.74 -5.16 -0.58
C ALA A 216 10.05 -3.69 -0.93
N LEU A 217 9.03 -2.86 -1.09
CA LEU A 217 9.18 -1.43 -1.34
C LEU A 217 9.88 -0.74 -0.17
N GLY A 218 9.39 -0.93 1.06
CA GLY A 218 9.98 -0.33 2.24
C GLY A 218 11.45 -0.71 2.41
N MET A 219 11.77 -2.01 2.27
CA MET A 219 13.15 -2.49 2.35
C MET A 219 14.04 -1.98 1.21
N ARG A 220 13.50 -1.80 0.00
CA ARG A 220 14.24 -1.21 -1.12
C ARG A 220 14.64 0.23 -0.81
N ILE A 221 13.67 1.05 -0.38
CA ILE A 221 13.88 2.46 -0.03
C ILE A 221 14.94 2.57 1.08
N GLU A 222 14.77 1.76 2.13
CA GLU A 222 15.69 1.75 3.27
C GLU A 222 17.10 1.35 2.85
N ARG A 223 17.26 0.24 2.10
CA ARG A 223 18.57 -0.26 1.65
C ARG A 223 19.34 0.78 0.83
N GLU A 224 18.68 1.46 -0.09
CA GLU A 224 19.31 2.50 -0.92
C GLU A 224 19.84 3.65 -0.06
N ALA A 225 19.09 4.07 0.95
CA ALA A 225 19.54 5.12 1.87
C ALA A 225 20.70 4.69 2.77
N LEU A 226 20.68 3.44 3.25
CA LEU A 226 21.73 2.87 4.12
C LEU A 226 23.10 2.81 3.43
N GLU A 227 23.15 2.64 2.09
CA GLU A 227 24.39 2.65 1.31
C GLU A 227 25.15 3.99 1.40
N HIS A 228 24.50 5.04 1.88
CA HIS A 228 25.07 6.38 2.03
C HIS A 228 25.41 6.75 3.48
N LEU A 229 25.20 5.85 4.44
CA LEU A 229 25.48 6.09 5.86
C LEU A 229 26.71 5.29 6.33
N PRO A 230 27.43 5.76 7.37
CA PRO A 230 28.54 5.00 7.95
C PRO A 230 28.06 3.63 8.48
N PRO A 231 28.77 2.52 8.20
CA PRO A 231 28.31 1.18 8.58
C PRO A 231 28.03 0.96 10.07
N ASP A 232 28.74 1.69 10.95
CA ASP A 232 28.63 1.58 12.40
C ASP A 232 27.74 2.69 13.01
N ALA A 233 27.11 3.54 12.18
CA ALA A 233 26.15 4.53 12.65
C ALA A 233 24.89 3.84 13.18
N VAL A 234 24.39 4.31 14.32
CA VAL A 234 23.16 3.82 14.95
C VAL A 234 21.96 4.55 14.34
N LEU A 235 21.01 3.79 13.82
CA LEU A 235 19.81 4.31 13.18
C LEU A 235 18.81 4.76 14.23
N THR A 236 18.30 5.98 14.08
CA THR A 236 17.27 6.55 14.96
C THR A 236 15.94 5.79 14.88
N ALA A 237 15.60 5.23 13.71
CA ALA A 237 14.34 4.53 13.49
C ALA A 237 14.27 3.15 14.17
N THR A 238 15.39 2.41 14.23
CA THR A 238 15.42 1.01 14.68
C THR A 238 16.27 0.78 15.92
N GLY A 239 17.22 1.68 16.22
CA GLY A 239 18.25 1.48 17.24
C GLY A 239 19.36 0.50 16.83
N SER A 240 19.28 -0.12 15.65
CA SER A 240 20.32 -0.98 15.10
C SER A 240 21.37 -0.19 14.33
N THR A 241 22.54 -0.78 14.11
CA THR A 241 23.55 -0.20 13.23
C THR A 241 23.17 -0.35 11.75
N VAL A 242 23.70 0.52 10.89
CA VAL A 242 23.56 0.41 9.43
C VAL A 242 23.96 -0.99 8.94
N ARG A 243 25.07 -1.55 9.45
CA ARG A 243 25.54 -2.89 9.09
C ARG A 243 24.55 -3.99 9.47
N GLU A 244 24.04 -3.97 10.70
CA GLU A 244 23.03 -4.94 11.16
C GLU A 244 21.78 -4.85 10.29
N ARG A 245 21.31 -3.63 10.02
CA ARG A 245 20.10 -3.43 9.23
C ARG A 245 20.24 -3.91 7.78
N LEU A 246 21.39 -3.66 7.15
CA LEU A 246 21.68 -4.21 5.82
C LEU A 246 21.72 -5.75 5.82
N SER A 247 22.21 -6.38 6.90
CA SER A 247 22.19 -7.83 7.06
C SER A 247 20.76 -8.37 7.18
N GLU A 248 19.90 -7.72 7.97
CA GLU A 248 18.49 -8.09 8.12
C GLU A 248 17.74 -8.02 6.79
N ILE A 249 17.93 -6.95 6.01
CA ILE A 249 17.33 -6.82 4.67
C ILE A 249 17.83 -7.92 3.72
N ALA A 250 19.12 -8.29 3.79
CA ALA A 250 19.68 -9.36 2.99
C ALA A 250 19.17 -10.75 3.39
N GLU A 251 18.94 -11.00 4.68
CA GLU A 251 18.32 -12.21 5.22
C GLU A 251 16.87 -12.33 4.78
N TRP A 252 16.09 -11.25 4.94
CA TRP A 252 14.71 -11.20 4.48
C TRP A 252 14.60 -11.54 2.99
N ARG A 253 15.44 -10.95 2.14
CA ARG A 253 15.43 -11.20 0.69
C ARG A 253 15.74 -12.64 0.33
N ARG A 254 16.61 -13.31 1.10
CA ARG A 254 16.89 -14.74 0.93
C ARG A 254 15.68 -15.58 1.32
N ALA A 255 15.08 -15.29 2.48
CA ALA A 255 13.92 -16.00 3.00
C ALA A 255 12.66 -15.82 2.13
N LEU A 256 12.55 -14.72 1.37
CA LEU A 256 11.40 -14.46 0.49
C LEU A 256 11.18 -15.58 -0.54
N LYS A 257 12.24 -16.23 -1.00
CA LYS A 257 12.16 -17.34 -1.96
C LYS A 257 11.48 -18.58 -1.38
N ASP A 258 11.58 -18.77 -0.07
CA ASP A 258 11.09 -19.95 0.62
C ASP A 258 9.63 -19.80 1.07
N VAL A 259 9.06 -18.59 0.96
CA VAL A 259 7.70 -18.28 1.41
C VAL A 259 6.73 -17.97 0.28
N GLN A 260 7.16 -17.92 -0.99
CA GLN A 260 6.22 -17.71 -2.10
C GLN A 260 5.65 -19.05 -2.59
N PRO A 261 4.33 -19.25 -2.55
CA PRO A 261 3.73 -20.47 -3.05
C PRO A 261 3.82 -20.47 -4.58
N GLY A 262 4.25 -21.60 -5.15
CA GLY A 262 4.29 -21.75 -6.60
C GLY A 262 2.88 -21.78 -7.20
N ASP A 263 2.75 -21.26 -8.42
CA ASP A 263 1.46 -21.24 -9.15
C ASP A 263 0.77 -22.61 -9.24
N GLN A 264 1.57 -23.68 -9.33
CA GLN A 264 1.09 -25.06 -9.33
C GLN A 264 0.38 -25.41 -8.02
N LEU A 265 0.96 -25.08 -6.86
CA LEU A 265 0.34 -25.34 -5.56
C LEU A 265 -1.00 -24.61 -5.46
N VAL A 266 -0.99 -23.33 -5.79
CA VAL A 266 -2.21 -22.50 -5.73
C VAL A 266 -3.32 -23.04 -6.63
N SER A 267 -2.97 -23.59 -7.81
CA SER A 267 -3.95 -24.18 -8.72
C SER A 267 -4.65 -25.45 -8.22
N THR A 268 -4.14 -26.07 -7.16
CA THR A 268 -4.69 -27.31 -6.59
C THR A 268 -5.63 -27.07 -5.41
N LEU A 269 -5.77 -25.82 -4.95
CA LEU A 269 -6.60 -25.48 -3.80
C LEU A 269 -8.09 -25.60 -4.12
N ASP A 270 -8.87 -26.12 -3.18
CA ASP A 270 -10.32 -26.08 -3.23
C ASP A 270 -10.87 -24.74 -2.71
N GLU A 271 -12.18 -24.49 -2.86
CA GLU A 271 -12.81 -23.23 -2.45
C GLU A 271 -12.61 -22.90 -0.97
N SER A 272 -12.58 -23.92 -0.10
CA SER A 272 -12.37 -23.74 1.34
C SER A 272 -10.95 -23.27 1.63
N ALA A 273 -9.96 -23.91 1.01
CA ALA A 273 -8.55 -23.54 1.16
C ALA A 273 -8.25 -22.16 0.57
N VAL A 274 -8.89 -21.80 -0.55
CA VAL A 274 -8.80 -20.44 -1.11
C VAL A 274 -9.38 -19.40 -0.16
N THR A 275 -10.57 -19.65 0.39
CA THR A 275 -11.20 -18.75 1.36
C THR A 275 -10.33 -18.57 2.60
N GLU A 276 -9.78 -19.67 3.15
CA GLU A 276 -8.90 -19.61 4.32
C GLU A 276 -7.59 -18.87 4.03
N LEU A 277 -7.01 -19.06 2.85
CA LEU A 277 -5.80 -18.33 2.42
C LEU A 277 -6.03 -16.82 2.48
N PHE A 278 -7.07 -16.31 1.82
CA PHE A 278 -7.31 -14.86 1.75
C PHE A 278 -7.74 -14.26 3.09
N GLU A 279 -8.45 -15.04 3.92
CA GLU A 279 -8.71 -14.64 5.32
C GLU A 279 -7.43 -14.50 6.14
N ARG A 280 -6.47 -15.42 5.98
CA ARG A 280 -5.16 -15.33 6.64
C ARG A 280 -4.34 -14.16 6.11
N ILE A 281 -4.37 -13.89 4.81
CA ILE A 281 -3.72 -12.70 4.25
C ILE A 281 -4.29 -11.43 4.90
N ARG A 282 -5.61 -11.34 5.04
CA ARG A 282 -6.29 -10.19 5.65
C ARG A 282 -5.95 -9.99 7.12
N LEU A 283 -5.78 -11.08 7.88
CA LEU A 283 -5.54 -11.05 9.33
C LEU A 283 -4.06 -11.00 9.73
N ASN A 284 -3.18 -11.61 8.91
CA ASN A 284 -1.78 -11.87 9.28
C ASN A 284 -0.77 -11.38 8.23
N GLY A 285 -1.24 -10.88 7.09
CA GLY A 285 -0.40 -10.50 5.96
C GLY A 285 0.00 -11.68 5.08
N GLU A 286 0.43 -11.37 3.85
CA GLU A 286 0.79 -12.37 2.84
C GLU A 286 1.86 -13.35 3.31
N ARG A 287 2.88 -12.87 4.03
CA ARG A 287 4.02 -13.71 4.42
C ARG A 287 3.61 -14.86 5.33
N GLU A 288 2.83 -14.58 6.37
CA GLU A 288 2.36 -15.60 7.31
C GLU A 288 1.32 -16.52 6.67
N ALA A 289 0.44 -15.96 5.83
CA ALA A 289 -0.54 -16.74 5.09
C ALA A 289 0.13 -17.73 4.13
N PHE A 290 1.18 -17.32 3.43
CA PHE A 290 1.89 -18.21 2.53
C PHE A 290 2.73 -19.28 3.24
N ARG A 291 3.34 -18.95 4.39
CA ARG A 291 3.99 -19.95 5.25
C ARG A 291 3.00 -21.04 5.66
N TRP A 292 1.84 -20.62 6.17
CA TRP A 292 0.76 -21.56 6.50
C TRP A 292 0.35 -22.42 5.30
N LEU A 293 0.21 -21.81 4.12
CA LEU A 293 -0.17 -22.51 2.91
C LEU A 293 0.85 -23.59 2.53
N LEU A 294 2.15 -23.25 2.58
CA LEU A 294 3.23 -24.18 2.30
C LEU A 294 3.30 -25.31 3.34
N ASP A 295 3.10 -25.01 4.62
CA ASP A 295 3.10 -26.00 5.69
C ASP A 295 1.92 -26.99 5.61
N THR A 296 0.77 -26.52 5.13
CA THR A 296 -0.49 -27.28 5.11
C THR A 296 -0.74 -28.00 3.79
N HIS A 297 -0.34 -27.38 2.67
CA HIS A 297 -0.64 -27.86 1.32
C HIS A 297 0.61 -28.12 0.47
N GLY A 298 1.78 -27.63 0.87
CA GLY A 298 3.03 -27.94 0.18
C GLY A 298 3.31 -29.44 0.26
N SER A 299 3.48 -30.07 -0.90
CA SER A 299 3.93 -31.47 -0.95
C SER A 299 5.18 -31.62 -0.08
N ARG A 300 5.12 -32.46 0.97
CA ARG A 300 6.31 -33.04 1.60
C ARG A 300 6.97 -34.01 0.63
N GLU A 301 7.44 -33.55 -0.53
CA GLU A 301 8.20 -34.39 -1.45
C GLU A 301 9.69 -34.34 -1.10
N ALA A 302 10.11 -35.46 -0.49
CA ALA A 302 11.46 -36.01 -0.38
C ALA A 302 12.48 -35.28 0.51
N ALA A 303 12.33 -35.46 1.82
CA ALA A 303 13.49 -35.57 2.70
C ALA A 303 14.05 -37.00 2.65
N TRP A 304 14.63 -37.45 1.53
CA TRP A 304 15.62 -38.54 1.41
C TRP A 304 16.38 -38.43 0.09
#